data_AF-A0A3L2NWL2-F1
#
_entry.id   AF-A0A3L2NWL2-F1
#
_cell.length_a   1.000
_cell.length_b   1.000
_cell.length_c   1.000
_cell.angle_alpha   90.00
_cell.angle_beta   90.00
_cell.angle_gamma   90.00
#
_symmetry.space_group_name_H-M   'P 1'
#
loop_
_entity.id
_entity.type
_entity.pdbx_description
1 polymer ?
#
loop_
_entity_poly.entity_id
_entity_poly.type
_entity_poly.pdbx_seq_one_letter_code
_entity_poly.pdbx_strand_id
1 'polypeptide(L)'
;MPVSESPSPQDSEDIAAPPAKQIKEEDVVTWGTHQINNNLPILQHWHDPTISVMAQAEGRTETLQVTRWGPLFNALPRQTKARINQEIRWFLQNEGRHDARMNEMMSVAIPLDDRDGYRGRTVYARTDLAAFTVLGPYSGRLLDSETVRGEYEKEYGREASNYYFATRSQERIVSGFPQGNILSLLNSPVFTQRTAEAEARQNVSAVLVGKNIHFFLTTRDVRAGEELWFDYGPDYQHFEPGEALRSVQVKVEPPSPKSDSI
;
A
#
# COMPACT_ATOMS: atom_id res chain seq x y z
N MET A 1 38.68 -58.03 18.60
CA MET A 1 38.84 -57.55 17.21
C MET A 1 37.44 -57.41 16.62
N PRO A 2 36.98 -56.25 16.14
CA PRO A 2 37.40 -54.87 16.42
C PRO A 2 36.27 -54.03 17.07
N VAL A 3 36.65 -52.84 17.52
CA VAL A 3 35.79 -51.74 18.02
C VAL A 3 35.44 -50.83 16.82
N SER A 4 34.29 -50.15 16.89
CA SER A 4 33.89 -48.90 16.18
C SER A 4 32.42 -49.02 15.73
N GLU A 5 31.55 -48.03 15.75
CA GLU A 5 31.47 -46.68 16.33
C GLU A 5 29.97 -46.34 16.17
N SER A 6 29.37 -45.67 17.15
CA SER A 6 27.98 -45.21 17.07
C SER A 6 27.81 -44.22 15.92
N PRO A 7 26.73 -44.28 15.12
CA PRO A 7 26.47 -43.23 14.13
C PRO A 7 26.06 -41.95 14.85
N SER A 8 26.87 -40.91 14.67
CA SER A 8 26.55 -39.52 14.99
C SER A 8 25.32 -39.04 14.21
N PRO A 9 24.51 -38.11 14.76
CA PRO A 9 23.32 -37.62 14.07
C PRO A 9 23.75 -36.82 12.84
N GLN A 10 23.28 -37.25 11.66
CA GLN A 10 23.41 -36.51 10.43
C GLN A 10 22.60 -35.21 10.54
N ASP A 11 23.34 -34.10 10.48
CA ASP A 11 23.02 -32.86 9.77
C ASP A 11 21.52 -32.56 9.65
N SER A 12 21.01 -31.85 10.66
CA SER A 12 19.86 -30.99 10.48
C SER A 12 20.15 -30.05 9.32
N GLU A 13 19.45 -30.22 8.19
CA GLU A 13 19.40 -29.23 7.12
C GLU A 13 18.99 -27.89 7.74
N ASP A 14 19.98 -27.02 7.89
CA ASP A 14 19.83 -25.64 8.31
C ASP A 14 19.08 -24.93 7.18
N ILE A 15 17.77 -24.76 7.35
CA ILE A 15 16.94 -23.99 6.42
C ILE A 15 17.45 -22.55 6.51
N ALA A 16 18.37 -22.22 5.60
CA ALA A 16 18.93 -20.90 5.46
C ALA A 16 17.80 -19.86 5.39
N ALA A 17 17.82 -18.91 6.32
CA ALA A 17 16.93 -17.77 6.29
C ALA A 17 17.03 -17.08 4.92
N PRO A 18 15.91 -16.65 4.32
CA PRO A 18 15.94 -15.97 3.04
C PRO A 18 16.86 -14.73 3.15
N PRO A 19 17.65 -14.43 2.10
CA PRO A 19 18.58 -13.32 2.14
C PRO A 19 17.82 -12.02 2.44
N ALA A 20 18.36 -11.21 3.35
CA ALA A 20 17.82 -9.90 3.67
C ALA A 20 17.65 -9.09 2.38
N LYS A 21 16.41 -8.71 2.05
CA LYS A 21 16.13 -7.85 0.90
C LYS A 21 16.88 -6.55 1.09
N GLN A 22 17.68 -6.16 0.10
CA GLN A 22 18.34 -4.86 0.11
C GLN A 22 17.29 -3.79 -0.15
N ILE A 23 16.99 -3.01 0.89
CA ILE A 23 16.01 -1.92 0.88
C ILE A 23 16.79 -0.62 1.07
N LYS A 24 16.52 0.39 0.23
CA LYS A 24 17.00 1.75 0.47
C LYS A 24 15.88 2.54 1.16
N GLU A 25 16.06 2.88 2.43
CA GLU A 25 15.26 3.91 3.08
C GLU A 25 15.71 5.27 2.53
N GLU A 26 14.78 6.08 2.00
CA GLU A 26 15.10 7.35 1.35
C GLU A 26 14.69 8.56 2.19
N ASP A 27 15.65 9.46 2.39
CA ASP A 27 15.43 10.85 2.80
C ASP A 27 14.74 11.65 1.68
N VAL A 28 14.07 12.73 2.10
CA VAL A 28 13.19 13.64 1.35
C VAL A 28 13.77 14.07 -0.01
N VAL A 29 13.57 13.25 -1.05
CA VAL A 29 13.81 13.63 -2.45
C VAL A 29 12.47 14.05 -3.05
N THR A 30 12.35 15.35 -3.30
CA THR A 30 11.26 15.95 -4.06
C THR A 30 11.32 15.51 -5.52
N TRP A 31 10.46 14.57 -5.90
CA TRP A 31 9.93 14.51 -7.25
C TRP A 31 8.51 15.07 -7.23
N GLY A 32 8.20 15.99 -8.14
CA GLY A 32 6.81 16.36 -8.39
C GLY A 32 6.09 15.17 -9.00
N THR A 33 5.22 14.50 -8.24
CA THR A 33 3.89 14.06 -8.72
C THR A 33 3.05 13.48 -7.58
N HIS A 34 3.58 12.61 -6.70
CA HIS A 34 2.78 12.01 -5.61
C HIS A 34 3.44 12.04 -4.23
N GLN A 35 2.82 12.74 -3.29
CA GLN A 35 3.28 13.00 -1.91
C GLN A 35 2.51 12.17 -0.89
N ILE A 36 3.20 11.73 0.17
CA ILE A 36 2.59 11.01 1.28
C ILE A 36 2.32 11.98 2.43
N ASN A 37 1.08 12.00 2.92
CA ASN A 37 0.72 12.69 4.15
C ASN A 37 -0.33 11.89 4.92
N ASN A 38 0.10 11.25 6.01
CA ASN A 38 -0.76 10.45 6.89
C ASN A 38 -1.63 11.32 7.84
N ASN A 39 -1.45 12.64 7.83
CA ASN A 39 -2.21 13.59 8.66
C ASN A 39 -3.27 14.39 7.88
N LEU A 40 -3.51 14.06 6.61
CA LEU A 40 -4.64 14.63 5.89
C LEU A 40 -5.96 13.99 6.35
N PRO A 41 -7.09 14.67 6.11
CA PRO A 41 -8.41 14.05 6.18
C PRO A 41 -8.51 12.75 5.37
N ILE A 42 -9.39 11.86 5.80
CA ILE A 42 -9.68 10.58 5.15
C ILE A 42 -10.36 10.85 3.79
N LEU A 43 -11.44 11.63 3.81
CA LEU A 43 -12.10 12.11 2.60
C LEU A 43 -11.85 13.60 2.46
N GLN A 44 -11.15 13.97 1.40
CA GLN A 44 -10.65 15.31 1.19
C GLN A 44 -11.45 16.03 0.10
N HIS A 45 -11.57 17.34 0.21
CA HIS A 45 -12.05 18.15 -0.90
C HIS A 45 -11.08 18.04 -2.09
N TRP A 46 -11.60 17.99 -3.31
CA TRP A 46 -10.78 17.68 -4.49
C TRP A 46 -9.71 18.76 -4.79
N HIS A 47 -10.04 20.03 -4.54
CA HIS A 47 -9.12 21.15 -4.77
C HIS A 47 -8.17 21.41 -3.59
N ASP A 48 -8.70 21.54 -2.36
CA ASP A 48 -7.92 21.73 -1.15
C ASP A 48 -7.94 20.45 -0.28
N PRO A 49 -6.83 19.68 -0.22
CA PRO A 49 -6.81 18.40 0.48
C PRO A 49 -6.87 18.54 2.01
N THR A 50 -6.71 19.75 2.56
CA THR A 50 -6.77 19.98 4.02
C THR A 50 -8.21 20.02 4.55
N ILE A 51 -9.19 20.16 3.66
CA ILE A 51 -10.61 20.24 4.00
C ILE A 51 -11.19 18.82 4.03
N SER A 52 -11.66 18.40 5.21
CA SER A 52 -12.44 17.17 5.35
C SER A 52 -13.84 17.33 4.77
N VAL A 53 -14.23 16.43 3.87
CA VAL A 53 -15.60 16.33 3.34
C VAL A 53 -16.34 15.11 3.92
N MET A 54 -15.79 14.47 4.97
CA MET A 54 -16.35 13.24 5.52
C MET A 54 -17.81 13.39 5.95
N ALA A 55 -18.13 14.45 6.70
CA ALA A 55 -19.50 14.68 7.20
C ALA A 55 -20.50 14.94 6.05
N GLN A 56 -20.08 15.63 4.99
CA GLN A 56 -20.91 15.88 3.81
C GLN A 56 -21.15 14.58 3.02
N ALA A 57 -20.11 13.78 2.81
CA ALA A 57 -20.17 12.58 1.97
C ALA A 57 -20.85 11.39 2.67
N GLU A 58 -20.63 11.24 3.98
CA GLU A 58 -21.03 10.08 4.77
C GLU A 58 -22.18 10.37 5.75
N GLY A 59 -22.35 11.62 6.17
CA GLY A 59 -23.26 12.00 7.25
C GLY A 59 -22.57 11.94 8.63
N ARG A 60 -23.29 11.47 9.65
CA ARG A 60 -22.78 11.38 11.03
C ARG A 60 -21.66 10.36 11.15
N THR A 61 -20.43 10.82 11.38
CA THR A 61 -19.21 10.00 11.42
C THR A 61 -19.23 9.00 12.56
N GLU A 62 -19.90 9.32 13.67
CA GLU A 62 -20.03 8.44 14.85
C GLU A 62 -20.87 7.19 14.55
N THR A 63 -21.68 7.24 13.50
CA THR A 63 -22.55 6.14 13.07
C THR A 63 -21.94 5.28 11.97
N LEU A 64 -20.74 5.65 11.47
CA LEU A 64 -20.09 4.90 10.42
C LEU A 64 -19.69 3.50 10.89
N GLN A 65 -19.99 2.53 10.04
CA GLN A 65 -19.72 1.12 10.28
C GLN A 65 -19.25 0.47 8.98
N VAL A 66 -18.63 -0.70 9.09
CA VAL A 66 -18.33 -1.54 7.93
C VAL A 66 -19.65 -1.93 7.25
N THR A 67 -19.86 -1.46 6.03
CA THR A 67 -21.03 -1.75 5.20
C THR A 67 -20.80 -2.93 4.26
N ARG A 68 -19.53 -3.26 3.97
CA ARG A 68 -19.17 -4.44 3.17
C ARG A 68 -17.90 -5.09 3.69
N TRP A 69 -18.03 -6.36 4.06
CA TRP A 69 -16.89 -7.26 4.30
C TRP A 69 -16.53 -7.93 2.97
N GLY A 70 -15.26 -7.82 2.56
CA GLY A 70 -14.76 -8.55 1.39
C GLY A 70 -14.80 -10.08 1.58
N PRO A 71 -14.64 -10.87 0.51
CA PRO A 71 -14.67 -12.33 0.58
C PRO A 71 -13.71 -12.92 1.64
N LEU A 72 -12.51 -12.34 1.74
CA LEU A 72 -11.48 -12.76 2.71
C LEU A 72 -11.85 -12.48 4.17
N PHE A 73 -12.83 -11.61 4.42
CA PHE A 73 -13.22 -11.20 5.78
C PHE A 73 -14.66 -11.57 6.14
N ASN A 74 -15.45 -12.04 5.18
CA ASN A 74 -16.87 -12.29 5.41
C ASN A 74 -17.11 -13.40 6.45
N ALA A 75 -16.28 -14.44 6.44
CA ALA A 75 -16.37 -15.58 7.36
C ALA A 75 -15.72 -15.33 8.74
N LEU A 76 -15.18 -14.13 9.01
CA LEU A 76 -14.50 -13.87 10.28
C LEU A 76 -15.44 -14.01 11.49
N PRO A 77 -14.94 -14.54 12.62
CA PRO A 77 -15.69 -14.59 13.87
C PRO A 77 -16.19 -13.21 14.30
N ARG A 78 -17.35 -13.17 14.97
CA ARG A 78 -17.96 -11.92 15.46
C ARG A 78 -17.01 -11.11 16.34
N GLN A 79 -16.24 -11.78 17.19
CA GLN A 79 -15.26 -11.13 18.08
C GLN A 79 -14.14 -10.44 17.28
N THR A 80 -13.62 -11.09 16.24
CA THR A 80 -12.61 -10.50 15.34
C THR A 80 -13.17 -9.28 14.62
N LYS A 81 -14.40 -9.37 14.09
CA LYS A 81 -15.08 -8.23 13.46
C LYS A 81 -15.32 -7.07 14.46
N ALA A 82 -15.60 -7.37 15.72
CA ALA A 82 -15.77 -6.36 16.76
C ALA A 82 -14.45 -5.62 17.06
N ARG A 83 -13.32 -6.35 17.17
CA ARG A 83 -11.98 -5.77 17.33
C ARG A 83 -11.63 -4.86 16.14
N ILE A 84 -11.82 -5.35 14.91
CA ILE A 84 -11.61 -4.58 13.69
C ILE A 84 -12.43 -3.29 13.70
N ASN A 85 -13.72 -3.37 14.02
CA ASN A 85 -14.59 -2.19 14.10
C ASN A 85 -14.12 -1.18 15.16
N GLN A 86 -13.55 -1.64 16.27
CA GLN A 86 -13.00 -0.74 17.29
C GLN A 86 -11.77 0.01 16.77
N GLU A 87 -10.88 -0.68 16.05
CA GLU A 87 -9.71 -0.04 15.42
C GLU A 87 -10.12 0.94 14.32
N ILE A 88 -11.08 0.58 13.47
CA ILE A 88 -11.68 1.47 12.46
C ILE A 88 -12.26 2.73 13.12
N ARG A 89 -13.03 2.59 14.20
CA ARG A 89 -13.59 3.74 14.93
C ARG A 89 -12.50 4.67 15.45
N TRP A 90 -11.38 4.13 15.91
CA TRP A 90 -10.26 4.96 16.34
C TRP A 90 -9.76 5.84 15.18
N PHE A 91 -9.56 5.29 13.98
CA PHE A 91 -9.14 6.08 12.82
C PHE A 91 -10.16 7.14 12.44
N LEU A 92 -11.46 6.80 12.44
CA LEU A 92 -12.53 7.75 12.13
C LEU A 92 -12.60 8.91 13.13
N GLN A 93 -12.39 8.64 14.42
CA GLN A 93 -12.43 9.64 15.49
C GLN A 93 -11.17 10.50 15.56
N ASN A 94 -10.04 10.00 15.03
CA ASN A 94 -8.74 10.67 15.06
C ASN A 94 -8.30 11.10 13.65
N GLU A 95 -9.25 11.50 12.79
CA GLU A 95 -8.95 12.04 11.47
C GLU A 95 -7.88 13.14 11.55
N GLY A 96 -6.90 13.08 10.65
CA GLY A 96 -5.78 14.01 10.58
C GLY A 96 -4.66 13.76 11.61
N ARG A 97 -4.72 12.66 12.36
CA ARG A 97 -3.71 12.27 13.37
C ARG A 97 -3.35 10.80 13.27
N HIS A 98 -3.16 10.29 12.04
CA HIS A 98 -2.88 8.87 11.81
C HIS A 98 -1.38 8.57 11.67
N ASP A 99 -0.55 9.59 11.45
CA ASP A 99 0.87 9.45 11.16
C ASP A 99 1.64 8.56 12.13
N ALA A 100 1.57 8.80 13.44
CA ALA A 100 2.32 8.06 14.43
C ALA A 100 2.02 6.56 14.34
N ARG A 101 0.73 6.21 14.26
CA ARG A 101 0.29 4.81 14.18
C ARG A 101 0.64 4.17 12.85
N MET A 102 0.43 4.87 11.73
CA MET A 102 0.73 4.33 10.40
C MET A 102 2.24 4.17 10.19
N ASN A 103 3.05 5.11 10.67
CA ASN A 103 4.51 5.08 10.56
C ASN A 103 5.16 4.09 11.54
N GLU A 104 4.47 3.70 12.62
CA GLU A 104 4.89 2.59 13.48
C GLU A 104 4.71 1.24 12.78
N MET A 105 3.59 1.06 12.05
CA MET A 105 3.28 -0.19 11.37
C MET A 105 3.99 -0.35 10.01
N MET A 106 4.22 0.75 9.30
CA MET A 106 4.58 0.70 7.88
C MET A 106 5.69 1.69 7.52
N SER A 107 6.47 1.32 6.51
CA SER A 107 7.46 2.18 5.86
C SER A 107 7.32 2.11 4.34
N VAL A 108 7.91 3.09 3.65
CA VAL A 108 7.99 3.13 2.19
C VAL A 108 9.41 2.94 1.77
N ALA A 109 9.62 2.12 0.74
CA ALA A 109 10.91 2.02 0.07
C ALA A 109 10.75 1.64 -1.39
N ILE A 110 11.83 1.74 -2.15
CA ILE A 110 11.92 1.25 -3.52
C ILE A 110 12.67 -0.09 -3.47
N PRO A 111 12.08 -1.20 -3.94
CA PRO A 111 12.77 -2.47 -4.03
C PRO A 111 13.90 -2.39 -5.06
N LEU A 112 15.06 -2.93 -4.71
CA LEU A 112 16.20 -3.05 -5.63
C LEU A 112 16.14 -4.36 -6.45
N ASP A 113 15.15 -5.23 -6.18
CA ASP A 113 14.93 -6.47 -6.91
C ASP A 113 13.97 -6.27 -8.10
N ASP A 114 14.51 -6.36 -9.32
CA ASP A 114 13.74 -6.25 -10.56
C ASP A 114 12.97 -7.55 -10.92
N ARG A 115 12.90 -8.56 -10.02
CA ARG A 115 12.33 -9.89 -10.34
C ARG A 115 10.88 -9.81 -10.82
N ASP A 116 10.12 -8.85 -10.29
CA ASP A 116 8.72 -8.60 -10.62
C ASP A 116 8.53 -7.38 -11.55
N GLY A 117 9.61 -6.86 -12.13
CA GLY A 117 9.64 -5.58 -12.84
C GLY A 117 9.77 -4.38 -11.89
N TYR A 118 10.03 -3.20 -12.48
CA TYR A 118 10.10 -1.95 -11.72
C TYR A 118 8.70 -1.51 -11.29
N ARG A 119 8.44 -1.61 -9.98
CA ARG A 119 7.15 -1.25 -9.34
C ARG A 119 7.21 0.06 -8.54
N GLY A 120 8.30 0.81 -8.66
CA GLY A 120 8.48 2.08 -7.96
C GLY A 120 8.45 1.95 -6.43
N ARG A 121 7.89 2.96 -5.76
CA ARG A 121 7.71 2.95 -4.30
C ARG A 121 6.69 1.89 -3.92
N THR A 122 6.99 1.15 -2.85
CA THR A 122 6.10 0.14 -2.27
C THR A 122 6.07 0.28 -0.75
N VAL A 123 5.12 -0.40 -0.10
CA VAL A 123 4.92 -0.35 1.35
C VAL A 123 5.42 -1.64 1.98
N TYR A 124 6.18 -1.51 3.06
CA TYR A 124 6.67 -2.63 3.86
C TYR A 124 6.10 -2.57 5.28
N ALA A 125 5.92 -3.73 5.90
CA ALA A 125 5.67 -3.83 7.34
C ALA A 125 6.94 -3.43 8.10
N ARG A 126 6.85 -2.45 9.01
CA ARG A 126 7.97 -2.03 9.87
C ARG A 126 8.07 -2.89 11.13
N THR A 127 6.96 -3.47 11.57
CA THR A 127 6.83 -4.37 12.72
C THR A 127 6.11 -5.64 12.29
N ASP A 128 6.11 -6.67 13.14
CA ASP A 128 5.26 -7.84 12.91
C ASP A 128 3.78 -7.42 13.06
N LEU A 129 2.99 -7.67 12.02
CA LEU A 129 1.57 -7.35 11.96
C LEU A 129 0.77 -8.65 12.02
N ALA A 130 -0.03 -8.82 13.07
CA ALA A 130 -0.90 -9.98 13.19
C ALA A 130 -1.99 -9.99 12.09
N ALA A 131 -2.58 -11.15 11.83
CA ALA A 131 -3.71 -11.28 10.93
C ALA A 131 -4.86 -10.34 11.33
N PHE A 132 -5.47 -9.70 10.34
CA PHE A 132 -6.57 -8.74 10.52
C PHE A 132 -6.17 -7.52 11.36
N THR A 133 -4.93 -7.06 11.23
CA THR A 133 -4.48 -5.75 11.73
C THR A 133 -5.04 -4.66 10.83
N VAL A 134 -5.69 -3.63 11.38
CA VAL A 134 -6.18 -2.49 10.59
C VAL A 134 -5.03 -1.52 10.31
N LEU A 135 -4.62 -1.46 9.04
CA LEU A 135 -3.53 -0.59 8.59
C LEU A 135 -3.96 0.88 8.53
N GLY A 136 -5.22 1.12 8.17
CA GLY A 136 -5.82 2.45 8.14
C GLY A 136 -6.78 2.64 6.96
N PRO A 137 -7.40 3.83 6.87
CA PRO A 137 -8.26 4.21 5.75
C PRO A 137 -7.43 4.59 4.52
N TYR A 138 -7.87 4.24 3.32
CA TYR A 138 -7.36 4.90 2.11
C TYR A 138 -7.78 6.37 2.13
N SER A 139 -6.81 7.27 2.24
CA SER A 139 -7.09 8.69 2.40
C SER A 139 -6.76 9.45 1.12
N GLY A 140 -7.70 10.28 0.66
CA GLY A 140 -7.54 11.01 -0.59
C GLY A 140 -8.72 11.92 -0.94
N ARG A 141 -8.62 12.53 -2.11
CA ARG A 141 -9.62 13.43 -2.69
C ARG A 141 -10.86 12.68 -3.13
N LEU A 142 -12.02 13.09 -2.64
CA LEU A 142 -13.29 12.53 -3.10
C LEU A 142 -13.70 13.20 -4.42
N LEU A 143 -13.74 12.42 -5.49
CA LEU A 143 -14.31 12.78 -6.78
C LEU A 143 -15.74 12.26 -6.79
N ASP A 144 -16.69 13.11 -6.42
CA ASP A 144 -18.07 12.73 -6.13
C ASP A 144 -19.01 12.75 -7.36
N SER A 145 -18.49 13.21 -8.50
CA SER A 145 -19.21 13.34 -9.77
C SER A 145 -18.24 13.27 -10.94
N GLU A 146 -18.77 12.95 -12.12
CA GLU A 146 -18.00 12.95 -13.36
C GLU A 146 -17.47 14.36 -13.71
N THR A 147 -18.23 15.42 -13.39
CA THR A 147 -17.77 16.80 -13.56
C THR A 147 -16.54 17.09 -12.70
N VAL A 148 -16.57 16.74 -11.41
CA VAL A 148 -15.42 16.92 -10.50
C VAL A 148 -14.23 16.10 -10.98
N ARG A 149 -14.45 14.84 -11.40
CA ARG A 149 -13.40 14.02 -11.98
C ARG A 149 -12.78 14.66 -13.24
N GLY A 150 -13.61 15.22 -14.12
CA GLY A 150 -13.15 15.88 -15.34
C GLY A 150 -12.30 17.13 -15.05
N GLU A 151 -12.69 17.96 -14.08
CA GLU A 151 -11.86 19.11 -13.65
C GLU A 151 -10.56 18.66 -12.99
N TYR A 152 -10.63 17.64 -12.15
CA TYR A 152 -9.47 17.05 -11.51
C TYR A 152 -8.46 16.48 -12.53
N GLU A 153 -8.93 15.76 -13.56
CA GLU A 153 -8.07 15.21 -14.62
C GLU A 153 -7.49 16.30 -15.55
N LYS A 154 -8.16 17.44 -15.72
CA LYS A 154 -7.57 18.60 -16.41
C LYS A 154 -6.40 19.19 -15.63
N GLU A 155 -6.47 19.20 -14.30
CA GLU A 155 -5.44 19.75 -13.43
C GLU A 155 -4.26 18.78 -13.25
N TYR A 156 -4.54 17.49 -13.07
CA TYR A 156 -3.55 16.50 -12.64
C TYR A 156 -3.20 15.44 -13.69
N GLY A 157 -3.83 15.47 -14.87
CA GLY A 157 -3.61 14.48 -15.91
C GLY A 157 -4.38 13.17 -15.66
N ARG A 158 -4.34 12.27 -16.66
CA ARG A 158 -5.01 10.96 -16.59
C ARG A 158 -4.24 9.95 -15.75
N GLU A 159 -2.96 10.21 -15.51
CA GLU A 159 -2.05 9.40 -14.70
C GLU A 159 -2.52 9.32 -13.24
N ALA A 160 -3.31 10.30 -12.78
CA ALA A 160 -3.94 10.27 -11.46
C ALA A 160 -4.86 9.05 -11.26
N SER A 161 -5.35 8.44 -12.36
CA SER A 161 -6.18 7.23 -12.31
C SER A 161 -5.48 6.00 -11.71
N ASN A 162 -4.14 5.97 -11.70
CA ASN A 162 -3.35 4.95 -11.01
C ASN A 162 -3.62 4.91 -9.49
N TYR A 163 -4.17 5.99 -8.94
CA TYR A 163 -4.46 6.16 -7.51
C TYR A 163 -5.97 6.22 -7.24
N TYR A 164 -6.80 5.84 -8.21
CA TYR A 164 -8.25 5.80 -8.04
C TYR A 164 -8.66 4.54 -7.29
N PHE A 165 -9.41 4.75 -6.21
CA PHE A 165 -10.12 3.69 -5.51
C PHE A 165 -11.63 3.87 -5.71
N ALA A 166 -12.25 2.94 -6.44
CA ALA A 166 -13.68 2.98 -6.70
C ALA A 166 -14.49 2.75 -5.42
N THR A 167 -15.52 3.57 -5.23
CA THR A 167 -16.48 3.38 -4.13
C THR A 167 -17.60 2.39 -4.54
N ARG A 168 -18.56 2.14 -3.64
CA ARG A 168 -19.66 1.21 -3.91
C ARG A 168 -20.51 1.58 -5.13
N SER A 169 -20.70 2.86 -5.42
CA SER A 169 -21.52 3.29 -6.57
C SER A 169 -20.78 3.21 -7.88
N GLN A 170 -19.45 3.04 -7.87
CA GLN A 170 -18.54 3.22 -9.03
C GLN A 170 -18.57 4.62 -9.66
N GLU A 171 -19.61 5.42 -9.41
CA GLU A 171 -19.73 6.83 -9.80
C GLU A 171 -18.83 7.75 -8.99
N ARG A 172 -18.51 7.38 -7.75
CA ARG A 172 -17.61 8.14 -6.88
C ARG A 172 -16.29 7.41 -6.71
N ILE A 173 -15.22 8.18 -6.68
CA ILE A 173 -13.85 7.69 -6.59
C ILE A 173 -13.12 8.46 -5.50
N VAL A 174 -12.24 7.78 -4.77
CA VAL A 174 -11.25 8.44 -3.92
C VAL A 174 -9.91 8.39 -4.64
N SER A 175 -9.30 9.54 -4.92
CA SER A 175 -7.98 9.63 -5.53
C SER A 175 -6.91 9.92 -4.47
N GLY A 176 -5.89 9.07 -4.40
CA GLY A 176 -4.71 9.33 -3.59
C GLY A 176 -3.79 10.41 -4.18
N PHE A 177 -3.98 10.81 -5.44
CA PHE A 177 -3.06 11.71 -6.14
C PHE A 177 -3.46 13.19 -6.02
N PRO A 178 -2.53 14.16 -6.18
CA PRO A 178 -1.08 14.06 -6.02
C PRO A 178 -0.64 13.92 -4.55
N GLN A 179 -1.57 13.81 -3.60
CA GLN A 179 -1.24 13.71 -2.19
C GLN A 179 -2.29 12.85 -1.47
N GLY A 180 -1.81 11.78 -0.84
CA GLY A 180 -2.62 10.80 -0.12
C GLY A 180 -1.81 10.19 1.02
N ASN A 181 -2.37 9.27 1.79
CA ASN A 181 -1.60 8.61 2.85
C ASN A 181 -0.75 7.45 2.30
N ILE A 182 0.06 6.82 3.15
CA ILE A 182 1.01 5.75 2.77
C ILE A 182 0.35 4.58 2.02
N LEU A 183 -0.94 4.33 2.27
CA LEU A 183 -1.71 3.25 1.64
C LEU A 183 -1.96 3.49 0.15
N SER A 184 -1.77 4.72 -0.34
CA SER A 184 -1.75 5.05 -1.79
C SER A 184 -0.58 4.45 -2.56
N LEU A 185 0.38 3.83 -1.87
CA LEU A 185 1.55 3.18 -2.46
C LEU A 185 1.51 1.65 -2.35
N LEU A 186 0.41 1.07 -1.87
CA LEU A 186 0.26 -0.38 -1.90
C LEU A 186 0.28 -0.86 -3.35
N ASN A 187 1.18 -1.78 -3.67
CA ASN A 187 1.27 -2.32 -5.02
C ASN A 187 0.41 -3.58 -5.18
N SER A 188 0.08 -3.86 -6.44
CA SER A 188 -0.57 -5.12 -6.83
C SER A 188 0.47 -6.22 -6.97
N PRO A 189 0.27 -7.40 -6.37
CA PRO A 189 1.20 -8.50 -6.56
C PRO A 189 1.12 -9.11 -7.98
N VAL A 190 0.08 -8.79 -8.75
CA VAL A 190 -0.19 -9.24 -10.13
C VAL A 190 0.17 -8.17 -11.18
N PHE A 191 1.10 -7.27 -10.85
CA PHE A 191 1.49 -6.10 -11.64
C PHE A 191 1.84 -6.39 -13.12
N THR A 192 2.62 -7.44 -13.39
CA THR A 192 3.02 -7.84 -14.75
C THR A 192 2.08 -8.89 -15.35
N GLN A 193 1.78 -9.92 -14.57
CA GLN A 193 0.94 -11.03 -14.99
C GLN A 193 0.18 -11.59 -13.78
N ARG A 194 -1.12 -11.86 -13.98
CA ARG A 194 -1.93 -12.57 -13.01
C ARG A 194 -1.63 -14.07 -13.08
N THR A 195 -0.86 -14.56 -12.11
CA THR A 195 -0.57 -15.98 -11.89
C THR A 195 -1.05 -16.38 -10.49
N ALA A 196 -1.29 -17.68 -10.27
CA ALA A 196 -1.69 -18.18 -8.95
C ALA A 196 -0.63 -17.89 -7.87
N GLU A 197 0.65 -17.92 -8.24
CA GLU A 197 1.77 -17.54 -7.35
C GLU A 197 1.71 -16.06 -6.98
N ALA A 198 1.49 -15.19 -7.96
CA ALA A 198 1.36 -13.75 -7.72
C ALA A 198 0.16 -13.46 -6.80
N GLU A 199 -1.00 -14.04 -7.07
CA GLU A 199 -2.20 -13.90 -6.22
C GLU A 199 -1.95 -14.39 -4.79
N ALA A 200 -1.20 -15.48 -4.61
CA ALA A 200 -0.88 -16.01 -3.28
C ALA A 200 -0.01 -15.07 -2.43
N ARG A 201 0.66 -14.08 -3.03
CA ARG A 201 1.42 -13.05 -2.28
C ARG A 201 0.53 -12.02 -1.62
N GLN A 202 -0.74 -11.90 -2.02
CA GLN A 202 -1.67 -10.95 -1.41
C GLN A 202 -1.76 -11.18 0.11
N ASN A 203 -1.32 -10.18 0.86
CA ASN A 203 -1.36 -10.18 2.32
C ASN A 203 -2.18 -9.00 2.88
N VAL A 204 -2.71 -8.14 2.01
CA VAL A 204 -3.61 -7.04 2.35
C VAL A 204 -4.91 -7.15 1.56
N SER A 205 -6.04 -6.84 2.21
CA SER A 205 -7.34 -6.67 1.57
C SER A 205 -8.11 -5.53 2.25
N ALA A 206 -9.29 -5.19 1.72
CA ALA A 206 -10.05 -4.03 2.19
C ALA A 206 -11.48 -4.36 2.64
N VAL A 207 -12.00 -3.54 3.55
CA VAL A 207 -13.43 -3.46 3.90
C VAL A 207 -13.96 -2.08 3.55
N LEU A 208 -15.23 -2.00 3.15
CA LEU A 208 -15.90 -0.72 2.94
C LEU A 208 -16.57 -0.26 4.22
N VAL A 209 -16.29 0.97 4.63
CA VAL A 209 -16.92 1.70 5.72
C VAL A 209 -17.75 2.83 5.12
N GLY A 210 -19.01 2.93 5.55
CA GLY A 210 -19.94 3.89 4.97
C GLY A 210 -20.16 3.65 3.47
N LYS A 211 -20.09 4.72 2.67
CA LYS A 211 -20.33 4.69 1.22
C LYS A 211 -19.03 4.75 0.42
N ASN A 212 -18.01 5.46 0.93
CA ASN A 212 -16.84 5.85 0.14
C ASN A 212 -15.50 5.39 0.74
N ILE A 213 -15.44 4.95 2.01
CA ILE A 213 -14.17 4.79 2.72
C ILE A 213 -13.72 3.33 2.72
N HIS A 214 -12.57 3.04 2.11
CA HIS A 214 -11.95 1.72 2.21
C HIS A 214 -10.93 1.70 3.34
N PHE A 215 -11.01 0.67 4.19
CA PHE A 215 -9.98 0.38 5.18
C PHE A 215 -9.19 -0.83 4.76
N PHE A 216 -7.86 -0.74 4.82
CA PHE A 216 -6.98 -1.86 4.54
C PHE A 216 -6.64 -2.64 5.80
N LEU A 217 -6.60 -3.95 5.65
CA LEU A 217 -6.31 -4.91 6.71
C LEU A 217 -5.39 -5.99 6.19
N THR A 218 -4.52 -6.50 7.06
CA THR A 218 -3.78 -7.72 6.77
C THR A 218 -4.71 -8.93 6.69
N THR A 219 -4.42 -9.88 5.80
CA THR A 219 -5.22 -11.11 5.60
C THR A 219 -4.62 -12.31 6.35
N ARG A 220 -3.36 -12.20 6.75
CA ARG A 220 -2.56 -13.17 7.52
C ARG A 220 -1.57 -12.41 8.40
N ASP A 221 -0.83 -13.15 9.23
CA ASP A 221 0.35 -12.59 9.90
C ASP A 221 1.38 -12.16 8.83
N VAL A 222 1.98 -10.99 9.02
CA VAL A 222 3.00 -10.38 8.15
C VAL A 222 4.20 -10.01 9.01
N ARG A 223 5.39 -10.49 8.66
CA ARG A 223 6.61 -10.19 9.41
C ARG A 223 7.17 -8.81 9.07
N ALA A 224 7.90 -8.21 10.01
CA ALA A 224 8.68 -7.02 9.74
C ALA A 224 9.61 -7.23 8.52
N GLY A 225 9.64 -6.24 7.63
CA GLY A 225 10.37 -6.27 6.36
C GLY A 225 9.64 -6.98 5.21
N GLU A 226 8.47 -7.62 5.44
CA GLU A 226 7.64 -8.11 4.35
C GLU A 226 6.95 -6.95 3.61
N GLU A 227 6.86 -7.08 2.28
CA GLU A 227 6.13 -6.14 1.43
C GLU A 227 4.63 -6.35 1.56
N LEU A 228 3.87 -5.26 1.58
CA LEU A 228 2.41 -5.26 1.68
C LEU A 228 1.78 -5.19 0.29
N TRP A 229 0.94 -6.17 -0.02
CA TRP A 229 0.39 -6.42 -1.34
C TRP A 229 -1.13 -6.43 -1.31
N PHE A 230 -1.71 -5.58 -2.16
CA PHE A 230 -3.16 -5.50 -2.34
C PHE A 230 -3.53 -5.79 -3.80
N ASP A 231 -4.35 -6.82 -4.03
CA ASP A 231 -4.91 -7.08 -5.36
C ASP A 231 -6.08 -6.13 -5.66
N TYR A 232 -5.86 -5.21 -6.60
CA TYR A 232 -6.86 -4.23 -7.07
C TYR A 232 -7.96 -4.85 -7.95
N GLY A 233 -7.86 -6.14 -8.27
CA GLY A 233 -8.83 -6.87 -9.07
C GLY A 233 -8.47 -6.96 -10.55
N PRO A 234 -9.30 -7.68 -11.33
CA PRO A 234 -9.01 -7.98 -12.74
C PRO A 234 -9.08 -6.75 -13.66
N ASP A 235 -9.82 -5.72 -13.26
CA ASP A 235 -10.01 -4.51 -14.07
C ASP A 235 -8.90 -3.46 -13.86
N TYR A 236 -8.00 -3.69 -12.90
CA TYR A 236 -6.88 -2.80 -12.65
C TYR A 236 -5.84 -2.94 -13.76
N GLN A 237 -5.59 -1.84 -14.47
CA GLN A 237 -4.51 -1.71 -15.44
C GLN A 237 -3.52 -0.68 -14.91
N HIS A 238 -2.30 -1.13 -14.64
CA HIS A 238 -1.24 -0.20 -14.24
C HIS A 238 -0.84 0.66 -15.45
N PHE A 239 -1.06 1.97 -15.36
CA PHE A 239 -0.61 2.91 -16.38
C PHE A 239 0.87 3.19 -16.14
N GLU A 240 1.69 2.72 -17.10
CA GLU A 240 3.16 2.79 -17.24
C GLU A 240 3.94 1.55 -16.81
N PRO A 241 4.55 0.82 -17.77
CA PRO A 241 5.70 -0.03 -17.46
C PRO A 241 6.82 0.89 -16.96
N GLY A 242 7.30 0.66 -15.73
CA GLY A 242 8.38 1.40 -15.09
C GLY A 242 9.71 1.52 -15.86
N GLU A 243 9.81 0.92 -17.05
CA GLU A 243 10.95 1.01 -17.95
C GLU A 243 11.19 2.44 -18.47
N ALA A 244 10.15 3.24 -18.67
CA ALA A 244 10.29 4.64 -19.10
C ALA A 244 10.96 5.52 -18.02
N LEU A 245 10.64 5.28 -16.74
CA LEU A 245 11.20 6.01 -15.59
C LEU A 245 12.67 5.65 -15.34
N ARG A 246 13.11 4.44 -15.67
CA ARG A 246 14.51 3.98 -15.54
C ARG A 246 15.46 4.83 -16.41
N SER A 247 15.01 5.23 -17.59
CA SER A 247 15.83 5.98 -18.57
C SER A 247 16.19 7.38 -18.09
N VAL A 248 15.40 7.96 -17.19
CA VAL A 248 15.64 9.29 -16.62
C VAL A 248 16.56 9.22 -15.40
N GLN A 249 16.56 8.10 -14.67
CA GLN A 249 17.29 7.95 -13.40
C GLN A 249 18.72 7.40 -13.58
N VAL A 250 18.98 6.58 -14.60
CA VAL A 250 20.33 6.08 -14.88
C VAL A 250 21.05 7.06 -15.81
N LYS A 251 21.39 8.24 -15.29
CA LYS A 251 22.46 9.04 -15.90
C LYS A 251 23.77 8.35 -15.56
N VAL A 252 24.23 7.46 -16.44
CA VAL A 252 25.54 6.82 -16.35
C VAL A 252 26.58 7.92 -16.19
N GLU A 253 27.24 7.98 -15.04
CA GLU A 253 28.35 8.87 -14.82
C GLU A 253 29.47 8.45 -15.80
N PRO A 254 30.00 9.37 -16.63
CA PRO A 254 31.06 9.00 -17.56
C PRO A 254 32.26 8.48 -16.75
N PRO A 255 32.94 7.41 -17.22
CA PRO A 255 34.08 6.86 -16.51
C PRO A 255 35.12 7.97 -16.31
N SER A 256 35.61 8.09 -15.07
CA SER A 256 36.64 9.07 -14.72
C SER A 256 37.83 8.95 -15.67
N PRO A 257 38.42 10.07 -16.13
CA PRO A 257 39.54 10.02 -17.04
C PRO A 257 40.69 9.27 -16.37
N LYS A 258 41.27 8.30 -17.09
CA LYS A 258 42.46 7.58 -16.65
C LYS A 258 43.55 8.61 -16.39
N SER A 259 44.07 8.62 -15.18
CA SER A 259 45.29 9.34 -14.84
C SER A 259 46.44 8.67 -15.58
N ASP A 260 46.87 9.26 -16.69
CA ASP A 260 48.15 8.93 -17.29
C ASP A 260 49.24 9.27 -16.28
N SER A 261 49.90 8.22 -15.78
CA SER A 261 51.07 8.34 -14.92
C SER A 261 52.27 8.66 -15.81
N ILE A 262 53.00 9.72 -15.44
CA ILE A 262 54.25 10.19 -16.07
C ILE A 262 55.33 9.10 -15.96
#